data_AF-A0A965NAI2-F1
#
_entry.id   AF-A0A965NAI2-F1
#
_cell.length_a   1.000
_cell.length_b   1.000
_cell.length_c   1.000
_cell.angle_alpha   90.00
_cell.angle_beta   90.00
_cell.angle_gamma   90.00
#
_symmetry.space_group_name_H-M   'P 1'
#
loop_
_entity.id
_entity.type
_entity.pdbx_description
1 polymer ?
#
loop_
_entity_poly.entity_id
_entity_poly.type
_entity_poly.pdbx_seq_one_letter_code
_entity_poly.pdbx_strand_id
1 'polypeptide(L)'
;RHPAQLYEAICYFIAFLILLLMYWKMNSWKKPGFMFGSFLIFIFGSRFFIEYIKEGQTARDFELLINTGQMLSIPFIIAGIILIYRSQKYQETT
;
A
#
# COMPACT_ATOMS: atom_id res chain seq x y z
N ARG A 1 2.38 -2.56 -27.17
CA ARG A 1 1.82 -1.63 -26.17
C ARG A 1 1.12 -2.48 -25.11
N HIS A 2 1.84 -2.83 -24.04
CA HIS A 2 1.24 -3.54 -22.91
C HIS A 2 0.34 -2.58 -22.13
N PRO A 3 -0.83 -3.03 -21.65
CA PRO A 3 -1.76 -2.16 -20.95
C PRO A 3 -1.32 -1.99 -19.49
N ALA A 4 -0.22 -1.27 -19.27
CA ALA A 4 0.25 -0.94 -17.92
C ALA A 4 -0.87 -0.30 -17.07
N GLN A 5 -1.74 0.49 -17.71
CA GLN A 5 -2.95 1.07 -17.09
C GLN A 5 -3.94 0.02 -16.58
N LEU A 6 -4.07 -1.13 -17.24
CA LEU A 6 -4.98 -2.19 -16.78
C LEU A 6 -4.40 -2.88 -15.54
N TYR A 7 -3.09 -3.10 -15.48
CA TYR A 7 -2.43 -3.62 -14.29
C TYR A 7 -2.54 -2.65 -13.12
N GLU A 8 -2.34 -1.35 -13.35
CA GLU A 8 -2.55 -0.31 -12.32
C GLU A 8 -3.98 -0.32 -11.79
N ALA A 9 -4.96 -0.32 -12.68
CA ALA A 9 -6.38 -0.34 -12.30
C ALA A 9 -6.74 -1.60 -11.51
N ILE A 10 -6.25 -2.78 -11.92
CA ILE A 10 -6.47 -4.04 -11.20
C ILE A 10 -5.81 -4.02 -9.82
N CYS A 11 -4.56 -3.54 -9.71
CA CYS A 11 -3.88 -3.41 -8.42
C CYS A 11 -4.62 -2.48 -7.45
N TYR A 12 -5.10 -1.33 -7.92
CA TYR A 12 -5.90 -0.42 -7.09
C TYR A 12 -7.26 -1.00 -6.73
N PHE A 13 -7.88 -1.74 -7.66
CA PHE A 13 -9.16 -2.41 -7.40
C PHE A 13 -9.01 -3.52 -6.35
N ILE A 14 -7.94 -4.33 -6.42
CA ILE A 14 -7.64 -5.35 -5.42
C ILE A 14 -7.34 -4.70 -4.06
N ALA A 15 -6.53 -3.64 -4.02
CA ALA A 15 -6.24 -2.90 -2.79
C ALA A 15 -7.53 -2.37 -2.14
N PHE A 16 -8.43 -1.80 -2.95
CA PHE A 16 -9.75 -1.35 -2.51
C PHE A 16 -10.61 -2.50 -1.96
N LEU A 17 -10.64 -3.64 -2.64
CA LEU A 17 -11.41 -4.81 -2.20
C LEU A 17 -10.91 -5.33 -0.85
N ILE A 18 -9.59 -5.40 -0.65
CA ILE A 18 -9.01 -5.86 0.61
C ILE A 18 -9.35 -4.88 1.75
N LEU A 19 -9.23 -3.57 1.51
CA LEU A 19 -9.63 -2.53 2.46
C LEU A 19 -11.11 -2.64 2.82
N LEU A 20 -11.99 -2.86 1.83
CA LEU A 20 -13.42 -3.02 2.03
C LEU A 20 -13.74 -4.27 2.84
N LEU A 21 -13.11 -5.41 2.52
CA LEU A 21 -13.26 -6.66 3.28
C LEU A 21 -12.77 -6.50 4.72
N MET A 22 -11.65 -5.81 4.95
CA MET A 22 -11.17 -5.49 6.29
C MET A 22 -12.15 -4.60 7.05
N TYR A 23 -12.74 -3.61 6.38
CA TYR A 23 -13.73 -2.72 6.97
C TYR A 23 -14.96 -3.47 7.46
N TRP A 24 -15.48 -4.37 6.61
CA TRP A 24 -16.67 -5.15 6.91
C TRP A 24 -16.43 -6.28 7.91
N LYS A 25 -15.35 -7.06 7.72
CA LYS A 25 -15.10 -8.27 8.52
C LYS A 25 -14.57 -7.96 9.92
N MET A 26 -13.81 -6.87 10.08
CA MET A 26 -13.01 -6.68 11.28
C MET A 26 -13.48 -5.52 12.17
N ASN A 27 -14.66 -4.96 11.91
CA ASN A 27 -15.28 -3.86 12.67
C ASN A 27 -14.27 -2.75 13.03
N SER A 28 -13.26 -2.54 12.18
CA SER A 28 -12.08 -1.74 12.57
C SER A 28 -12.34 -0.24 12.55
N TRP A 29 -13.59 0.17 12.33
CA TRP A 29 -14.09 1.48 12.67
C TRP A 29 -13.93 1.81 14.17
N LYS A 30 -13.89 0.79 15.04
CA LYS A 30 -13.65 0.97 16.48
C LYS A 30 -12.17 1.22 16.84
N LYS A 31 -11.23 1.04 15.91
CA LYS A 31 -9.78 1.14 16.18
C LYS A 31 -9.18 2.33 15.45
N PRO A 32 -9.10 3.52 16.09
CA PRO A 32 -8.47 4.68 15.46
C PRO A 32 -7.00 4.33 15.14
N GLY A 33 -6.59 4.56 13.90
CA GLY A 33 -5.25 4.27 13.39
C GLY A 33 -5.10 2.94 12.64
N PHE A 34 -5.92 1.92 12.91
CA PHE A 34 -5.80 0.64 12.21
C PHE A 34 -6.21 0.75 10.74
N MET A 35 -7.38 1.35 10.47
CA MET A 35 -7.88 1.58 9.11
C MET A 35 -6.95 2.49 8.29
N PHE A 36 -6.42 3.56 8.91
CA PHE A 36 -5.53 4.48 8.24
C PHE A 36 -4.16 3.85 7.95
N GLY A 37 -3.62 3.06 8.89
CA GLY A 37 -2.37 2.33 8.67
C GLY A 37 -2.49 1.28 7.56
N SER A 38 -3.59 0.54 7.52
CA SER A 38 -3.84 -0.41 6.43
C SER A 38 -4.02 0.27 5.08
N PHE A 39 -4.72 1.41 5.04
CA PHE A 39 -4.84 2.22 3.83
C PHE A 39 -3.47 2.64 3.28
N LEU A 40 -2.57 3.12 4.15
CA LEU A 40 -1.21 3.47 3.77
C LEU A 40 -0.46 2.26 3.20
N ILE A 41 -0.48 1.11 3.86
CA ILE A 41 0.21 -0.10 3.38
C ILE A 41 -0.33 -0.55 2.02
N PHE A 42 -1.66 -0.58 1.83
CA PHE A 42 -2.24 -1.04 0.56
C PHE A 42 -1.98 -0.07 -0.58
N ILE A 43 -2.15 1.24 -0.38
CA ILE A 43 -1.92 2.24 -1.42
C ILE A 43 -0.43 2.31 -1.79
N PHE A 44 0.46 2.48 -0.81
CA PHE A 44 1.88 2.60 -1.09
C PHE A 44 2.52 1.25 -1.44
N GLY A 45 2.00 0.13 -0.93
CA GLY A 45 2.40 -1.22 -1.35
C GLY A 45 2.03 -1.51 -2.80
N SER A 46 0.81 -1.17 -3.23
CA SER A 46 0.42 -1.29 -4.64
C SER A 46 1.28 -0.40 -5.55
N ARG A 47 1.58 0.83 -5.11
CA ARG A 47 2.46 1.76 -5.83
C ARG A 47 3.87 1.21 -6.01
N PHE A 48 4.45 0.63 -4.96
CA PHE A 48 5.75 -0.06 -5.03
C PHE A 48 5.75 -1.20 -6.08
N PHE A 49 4.72 -2.05 -6.06
CA PHE A 49 4.58 -3.15 -7.03
C PHE A 49 4.39 -2.68 -8.48
N ILE A 50 3.57 -1.65 -8.70
CA ILE A 50 3.34 -1.06 -10.02
C ILE A 50 4.64 -0.50 -10.58
N GLU A 51 5.42 0.21 -9.76
CA GLU A 51 6.68 0.81 -10.18
C GLU A 51 7.72 -0.26 -10.51
N TYR A 52 7.78 -1.34 -9.72
CA TYR A 52 8.62 -2.51 -9.99
C TYR A 52 8.27 -3.19 -11.33
N ILE A 53 6.97 -3.35 -11.62
CA ILE A 53 6.52 -3.91 -12.91
C ILE A 53 6.87 -2.99 -14.08
N LYS A 54 6.78 -1.66 -13.90
CA LYS A 54 7.18 -0.66 -14.92
C LYS A 54 8.67 -0.67 -15.23
N GLU A 55 9.53 -0.79 -14.21
CA GLU A 55 10.98 -0.95 -14.38
C GLU A 55 11.29 -2.18 -15.24
N GLY A 56 10.64 -3.32 -14.96
CA GLY A 56 10.82 -4.54 -15.75
C GLY A 56 10.35 -4.45 -17.21
N GLN A 57 9.46 -3.49 -17.54
CA GLN A 57 8.96 -3.27 -18.91
C GLN A 57 9.75 -2.25 -19.71
N THR A 58 10.55 -1.39 -19.06
CA THR A 58 11.28 -0.30 -19.72
C THR A 58 12.78 -0.55 -19.60
N ALA A 59 13.38 -1.15 -20.64
CA ALA A 59 14.83 -1.41 -20.73
C ALA A 59 15.72 -0.15 -20.80
N ARG A 60 15.18 1.05 -20.48
CA ARG A 60 15.78 2.35 -20.77
C ARG A 60 16.30 3.11 -19.54
N ASP A 61 15.92 2.72 -18.33
CA ASP A 61 16.19 3.53 -17.14
C ASP A 61 17.16 2.86 -16.15
N PHE A 62 18.19 2.18 -16.67
CA PHE A 62 19.31 1.67 -15.86
C PHE A 62 20.17 2.77 -15.19
N GLU A 63 19.84 4.06 -15.37
CA GLU A 63 20.60 5.19 -14.80
C GLU A 63 20.15 5.61 -13.39
N LEU A 64 18.93 5.28 -12.94
CA LEU A 64 18.47 5.56 -11.57
C LEU A 64 18.13 4.27 -10.85
N LEU A 65 19.05 3.85 -9.97
CA LEU A 65 18.96 2.65 -9.11
C LEU A 65 17.70 2.61 -8.22
N ILE A 66 17.04 3.75 -8.01
CA ILE A 66 15.80 3.89 -7.22
C ILE A 66 14.88 4.90 -7.90
N ASN A 67 13.67 4.47 -8.25
CA ASN A 67 12.62 5.36 -8.73
C ASN A 67 11.97 6.17 -7.59
N THR A 68 11.50 7.38 -7.91
CA THR A 68 10.95 8.33 -6.94
C THR A 68 9.79 7.73 -6.13
N GLY A 69 8.93 6.91 -6.75
CA GLY A 69 7.82 6.30 -6.04
C GLY A 69 8.20 5.11 -5.18
N GLN A 70 9.30 4.40 -5.45
CA GLN A 70 9.84 3.40 -4.50
C GLN A 70 10.38 4.10 -3.24
N MET A 71 11.17 5.16 -3.41
CA MET A 71 11.71 5.95 -2.30
C MET A 71 10.59 6.54 -1.42
N LEU A 72 9.49 6.99 -2.03
CA LEU A 72 8.35 7.52 -1.30
C LEU A 72 7.50 6.42 -0.65
N SER A 73 7.34 5.26 -1.30
CA SER A 73 6.45 4.20 -0.80
C SER A 73 6.98 3.50 0.45
N ILE A 74 8.29 3.26 0.53
CA ILE A 74 8.92 2.59 1.68
C ILE A 74 8.62 3.28 3.03
N PRO A 75 8.86 4.60 3.22
CA PRO A 75 8.57 5.25 4.50
C PRO A 75 7.08 5.27 4.84
N PHE A 76 6.19 5.37 3.84
CA PHE A 76 4.75 5.31 4.08
C PHE A 76 4.25 3.91 4.46
N ILE A 77 4.82 2.85 3.89
CA ILE A 77 4.54 1.46 4.30
C ILE A 77 4.99 1.27 5.76
N ILE A 78 6.19 1.73 6.12
CA ILE A 78 6.70 1.66 7.50
C ILE A 78 5.79 2.44 8.46
N ALA A 79 5.39 3.66 8.09
CA ALA A 79 4.46 4.46 8.88
C ALA A 79 3.11 3.75 9.07
N GLY A 80 2.60 3.10 8.03
CA GLY A 80 1.37 2.30 8.10
C GLY A 80 1.49 1.11 9.06
N ILE A 81 2.62 0.40 9.05
CA ILE A 81 2.91 -0.70 9.99
C ILE A 81 2.97 -0.19 11.43
N ILE A 82 3.67 0.93 11.66
CA ILE A 82 3.78 1.55 12.99
C ILE A 82 2.40 1.96 13.51
N LEU A 83 1.54 2.54 12.65
CA LEU A 83 0.19 2.94 13.01
C LEU A 83 -0.69 1.75 13.37
N ILE A 84 -0.61 0.65 12.62
CA ILE A 84 -1.31 -0.60 12.95
C ILE A 84 -0.84 -1.15 14.30
N TYR A 85 0.47 -1.23 14.51
CA TYR A 85 1.05 -1.76 15.74
C TYR A 85 0.65 -0.91 16.96
N ARG A 86 0.69 0.42 16.84
CA ARG A 86 0.22 1.34 17.89
C ARG A 86 -1.28 1.21 18.16
N SER A 87 -2.09 1.02 17.12
CA SER A 87 -3.54 0.87 17.24
C SER A 87 -3.94 -0.44 17.93
N GLN A 88 -3.18 -1.53 17.72
CA GLN A 88 -3.38 -2.79 18.43
C GLN A 88 -3.06 -2.66 19.92
N LYS A 89 -1.93 -2.02 20.26
CA LYS A 89 -1.53 -1.83 21.67
C LYS A 89 -2.50 -0.94 22.45
N TYR A 90 -3.16 0.02 21.80
CA TYR A 90 -4.16 0.89 22.45
C TYR A 90 -5.41 0.13 22.90
N GLN A 91 -5.73 -0.99 22.26
CA GLN A 91 -6.89 -1.82 22.58
C GLN A 91 -6.64 -2.82 23.73
N GLU A 92 -5.38 -3.12 24.06
CA GLU A 92 -5.07 -3.98 25.21
C GLU A 92 -5.14 -3.22 26.55
N THR A 93 -5.09 -1.89 26.54
CA THR A 93 -5.04 -1.08 27.76
C THR A 93 -6.42 -0.54 28.20
N THR A 94 -7.50 -0.86 27.48
CA THR A 94 -8.89 -0.47 27.81
C THR A 94 -9.73 -1.71 28.05
#